data_AF-A0A0Q9JKM7-F1
#
_entry.id   AF-A0A0Q9JKM7-F1
#
_cell.length_a   1.000
_cell.length_b   1.000
_cell.length_c   1.000
_cell.angle_alpha   90.00
_cell.angle_beta   90.00
_cell.angle_gamma   90.00
#
_symmetry.space_group_name_H-M   'P 1'
#
loop_
_entity.id
_entity.type
_entity.pdbx_description
1 polymer ?
#
loop_
_entity_poly.entity_id
_entity_poly.type
_entity_poly.pdbx_seq_one_letter_code
_entity_poly.pdbx_strand_id
1 'polypeptide(L)' 'MQEQRQQKTKRRFKTGQWVEFDGLYSDDWGGDLVLVQGDLFPMHPQMGETHWTYAGQSALHFTKSPKINGHHIGY' A
#
# COMPACT_ATOMS: atom_id res chain seq x y z
N MET A 1 -13.39 16.78 20.02
CA MET A 1 -12.30 16.43 19.08
C MET A 1 -12.30 14.91 18.96
N GLN A 2 -12.59 14.36 17.79
CA GLN A 2 -12.93 12.94 17.60
C GLN A 2 -11.67 12.06 17.60
N GLU A 3 -11.20 11.65 18.77
CA GLU A 3 -10.20 10.58 18.91
C GLU A 3 -10.86 9.20 18.72
N GLN A 4 -11.44 8.97 17.55
CA GLN A 4 -11.60 7.60 17.07
C GLN A 4 -10.24 7.15 16.54
N ARG A 5 -9.33 6.89 17.49
CA ARG A 5 -8.12 6.11 17.30
C ARG A 5 -8.61 4.69 17.01
N GLN A 6 -9.12 4.50 15.79
CA GLN A 6 -9.65 3.24 15.32
C GLN A 6 -8.65 2.18 15.73
N GLN A 7 -9.15 1.20 16.45
CA GLN A 7 -8.47 -0.04 16.78
C GLN A 7 -8.10 -0.70 15.45
N LYS A 8 -7.03 -0.19 14.81
CA LYS A 8 -6.33 -0.83 13.70
C LYS A 8 -5.86 -2.13 14.31
N THR A 9 -6.65 -3.16 14.07
CA THR A 9 -6.30 -4.55 14.20
C THR A 9 -4.85 -4.64 13.76
N LYS A 10 -3.94 -4.86 14.73
CA LYS A 10 -2.49 -4.84 14.55
C LYS A 10 -2.08 -6.03 13.66
N ARG A 11 -2.48 -6.01 12.40
CA ARG A 11 -2.03 -6.95 11.39
C ARG A 11 -0.61 -6.51 11.04
N ARG A 12 0.33 -7.04 11.82
CA ARG A 12 1.77 -6.94 11.60
C ARG A 12 2.16 -8.05 10.64
N PHE A 13 2.74 -7.67 9.53
CA PHE A 13 3.24 -8.55 8.49
C PHE A 13 4.76 -8.47 8.46
N LYS A 14 5.41 -9.58 8.13
CA LYS A 14 6.85 -9.59 7.95
C LYS A 14 7.19 -9.29 6.49
N THR A 15 8.31 -8.61 6.26
CA THR A 15 8.96 -8.57 4.95
C THR A 15 9.07 -9.97 4.34
N GLY A 16 8.71 -10.11 3.06
CA GLY A 16 8.70 -11.39 2.33
C GLY A 16 7.42 -12.20 2.51
N GLN A 17 6.44 -11.71 3.27
CA GLN A 17 5.11 -12.31 3.33
C GLN A 17 4.26 -11.85 2.14
N TRP A 18 3.26 -12.64 1.76
CA TRP A 18 2.28 -12.24 0.75
C TRP A 18 1.30 -11.22 1.32
N VAL A 19 1.06 -10.16 0.55
CA VAL A 19 0.12 -9.10 0.91
C VAL A 19 -1.29 -9.64 0.71
N GLU A 20 -2.05 -9.77 1.79
CA GLU A 20 -3.43 -10.26 1.74
C GLU A 20 -4.44 -9.21 1.27
N PHE A 21 -4.13 -7.92 1.45
CA PHE A 21 -5.05 -6.81 1.16
C PHE A 21 -4.28 -5.67 0.50
N ASP A 22 -4.84 -5.07 -0.55
CA ASP A 22 -4.29 -3.84 -1.06
C ASP A 22 -4.58 -2.68 -0.09
N GLY A 23 -3.61 -1.79 0.06
CA GLY A 23 -3.76 -0.63 0.93
C GLY A 23 -2.44 -0.01 1.33
N LEU A 24 -2.53 0.96 2.23
CA LEU A 24 -1.40 1.63 2.84
C LEU A 24 -0.91 0.77 4.00
N TYR A 25 0.39 0.51 4.03
CA TYR A 25 1.08 -0.16 5.10
C TYR A 25 2.16 0.77 5.66
N SER A 26 2.26 0.84 6.96
CA SER A 26 3.31 1.61 7.64
C SER A 26 4.31 0.64 8.26
N ASP A 27 5.58 0.85 7.99
CA ASP A 27 6.64 0.04 8.56
C ASP A 27 7.05 0.56 9.96
N ASP A 28 7.84 -0.23 10.69
CA ASP A 28 8.26 0.10 12.07
C ASP A 28 9.15 1.36 12.13
N TRP A 29 9.82 1.71 11.02
CA TRP A 29 10.61 2.94 10.87
C TRP A 29 9.77 4.18 10.57
N GLY A 30 8.47 4.02 10.33
CA GLY A 30 7.55 5.11 10.03
C GLY A 30 7.45 5.48 8.55
N GLY A 31 7.98 4.65 7.64
CA GLY A 31 7.70 4.75 6.22
C GLY A 31 6.33 4.17 5.90
N ASP A 32 5.55 4.89 5.10
CA ASP A 32 4.29 4.41 4.55
C ASP A 32 4.47 3.99 3.09
N LEU A 33 3.94 2.81 2.76
CA LEU A 33 4.03 2.23 1.44
C LEU A 33 2.70 1.61 1.05
N VAL A 34 2.31 1.84 -0.21
CA VAL A 34 1.11 1.24 -0.78
C VAL A 34 1.48 -0.12 -1.32
N LEU A 35 0.85 -1.16 -0.77
CA LEU A 35 1.03 -2.53 -1.21
C LEU A 35 -0.26 -3.03 -1.83
N VAL A 36 -0.11 -3.97 -2.76
CA VAL A 36 -1.21 -4.54 -3.51
C VAL A 36 -1.37 -6.00 -3.12
N GLN A 37 -2.60 -6.47 -3.00
CA GLN A 37 -2.89 -7.87 -2.74
C GLN A 37 -2.17 -8.77 -3.76
N GLY A 38 -1.49 -9.79 -3.27
CA GLY A 38 -0.71 -10.72 -4.08
C GLY A 38 0.72 -10.28 -4.37
N ASP A 39 1.14 -9.10 -3.91
CA ASP A 39 2.54 -8.70 -3.92
C ASP A 39 3.27 -9.22 -2.66
N LEU A 40 4.60 -9.12 -2.62
CA LEU A 40 5.40 -9.51 -1.45
C LEU A 40 5.78 -8.25 -0.67
N PHE A 41 5.64 -8.27 0.65
CA PHE A 41 6.08 -7.17 1.49
C PHE A 41 7.56 -6.86 1.24
N PRO A 42 7.92 -5.67 0.72
CA PRO A 42 9.29 -5.36 0.38
C PRO A 42 10.13 -5.07 1.62
N MET A 43 11.44 -5.15 1.46
CA MET A 43 12.40 -4.71 2.48
C MET A 43 12.47 -3.19 2.52
N HIS A 44 12.67 -2.65 3.73
CA HIS A 44 12.97 -1.24 3.87
C HIS A 44 14.34 -0.96 3.21
N PRO A 45 14.46 -0.01 2.28
CA PRO A 45 15.65 0.18 1.47
C PRO A 45 16.91 0.49 2.28
N GLN A 46 16.75 1.09 3.47
CA GLN A 46 17.88 1.42 4.36
C GLN A 46 18.12 0.39 5.47
N MET A 47 17.07 -0.30 5.93
CA MET A 47 17.12 -1.10 7.17
C MET A 47 16.92 -2.60 6.93
N GLY A 48 16.55 -3.00 5.71
CA GLY A 48 16.32 -4.40 5.35
C GLY A 48 15.00 -4.95 5.89
N GLU A 49 15.08 -6.03 6.67
CA GLU A 49 13.91 -6.71 7.24
C GLU A 49 13.14 -5.77 8.18
N THR A 50 11.91 -5.41 7.82
CA THR A 50 11.01 -4.62 8.65
C THR A 50 9.66 -5.32 8.84
N HIS A 51 8.88 -4.80 9.78
CA HIS A 51 7.50 -5.22 10.00
C HIS A 51 6.55 -4.18 9.44
N TRP A 52 5.62 -4.63 8.61
CA TRP A 52 4.62 -3.80 7.99
C TRP A 52 3.31 -3.88 8.78
N THR A 53 2.71 -2.75 9.07
CA THR A 53 1.44 -2.65 9.79
C THR A 53 0.40 -2.06 8.87
N TYR A 54 -0.73 -2.73 8.72
CA TYR A 54 -1.81 -2.22 7.88
C TYR A 54 -2.31 -0.86 8.40
N ALA A 55 -2.12 0.18 7.59
CA ALA A 55 -2.46 1.54 7.90
C ALA A 55 -3.80 2.00 7.27
N GLY A 56 -4.44 1.16 6.47
CA GLY A 56 -5.78 1.42 5.94
C GLY A 56 -5.81 1.39 4.43
N GLN A 57 -6.99 1.61 3.84
CA GLN A 57 -7.13 1.65 2.39
C GLN A 57 -6.46 2.92 1.86
N SER A 58 -5.48 2.77 0.97
CA SER A 58 -4.87 3.91 0.32
C SER A 58 -5.85 4.49 -0.70
N ALA A 59 -6.02 5.81 -0.74
CA ALA A 59 -6.87 6.49 -1.72
C ALA A 59 -6.29 6.43 -3.17
N LEU A 60 -5.18 5.71 -3.39
CA LEU A 60 -4.50 5.63 -4.68
C LEU A 60 -5.26 4.81 -5.74
N HIS A 61 -6.36 4.15 -5.38
CA HIS A 61 -7.27 3.49 -6.32
C HIS A 61 -7.91 4.45 -7.35
N PHE A 62 -7.72 5.77 -7.21
CA PHE A 62 -8.19 6.77 -8.18
C PHE A 62 -7.17 7.18 -9.26
N THR A 63 -5.92 6.69 -9.24
CA THR A 63 -4.90 7.15 -10.21
C THR A 63 -4.61 6.20 -11.37
N LYS A 64 -5.16 4.99 -11.38
CA LYS A 64 -5.22 4.19 -12.63
C LYS A 64 -6.42 4.62 -13.47
N SER A 65 -6.35 5.83 -14.02
CA SER A 65 -6.96 6.07 -15.33
C SER A 65 -5.87 5.80 -16.37
N PRO A 66 -5.83 4.62 -17.02
CA PRO A 66 -5.26 4.59 -18.35
C PRO A 66 -6.26 5.37 -19.22
N LYS A 67 -5.99 6.66 -19.46
CA LYS A 67 -6.57 7.34 -20.62
C LYS A 67 -5.95 6.70 -21.86
N ILE A 68 -6.36 5.46 -22.15
CA ILE A 68 -6.42 5.00 -23.53
C ILE A 68 -7.45 5.93 -24.19
N ASN A 69 -6.99 6.71 -25.15
CA ASN A 69 -7.81 7.25 -26.25
C ASN A 69 -6.82 7.59 -27.35
N GLY A 70 -6.19 6.55 -27.90
CA GLY A 70 -5.75 6.61 -29.28
C GLY A 70 -7.00 6.72 -30.14
N HIS A 71 -7.29 7.93 -30.62
CA HIS A 71 -8.25 8.12 -31.68
C HIS A 71 -7.46 8.47 -32.94
N HIS A 72 -7.22 7.42 -33.74
CA HIS A 72 -6.83 7.51 -35.12
C HIS A 72 -7.91 8.29 -35.89
N ILE A 73 -7.57 9.47 -36.38
CA ILE A 73 -8.25 10.12 -37.51
C ILE A 73 -7.17 10.56 -38.50
N GLY A 74 -7.07 9.78 -39.58
CA GLY A 74 -6.29 10.12 -40.77
C GLY A 74 -6.83 11.38 -41.45
N TYR A 75 -5.93 12.12 -42.06
CA TYR A 75 -6.20 13.10 -43.10
C TYR A 75 -5.59 12.60 -44.40
#